data_AF-A0A2V4MVR5-F1
#
_entry.id   AF-A0A2V4MVR5-F1
#
_cell.length_a   1.000
_cell.length_b   1.000
_cell.length_c   1.000
_cell.angle_alpha   90.00
_cell.angle_beta   90.00
_cell.angle_gamma   90.00
#
_symmetry.space_group_name_H-M   'P 1'
#
loop_
_entity.id
_entity.type
_entity.pdbx_description
1 polymer ?
#
loop_
_entity_poly.entity_id
_entity_poly.type
_entity_poly.pdbx_seq_one_letter_code
_entity_poly.pdbx_strand_id
1 'polypeptide(L)'
;EATAVPGGAVRSAEVTAPGYLSDLYSSFYPLGYASPVLGGLDLGRHGLSWRHAPDVLAHLLPDGRSAVINRDPDVTAASLE
;
A
#
# COMPACT_ATOMS: atom_id res chain seq x y z
N GLU A 1 -23.59 -0.71 11.07
CA GLU A 1 -22.91 -1.78 10.31
C GLU A 1 -23.93 -2.73 9.73
N ALA A 2 -23.76 -3.13 8.47
CA ALA A 2 -24.63 -4.13 7.81
C ALA A 2 -24.04 -5.55 7.87
N THR A 3 -22.74 -5.68 8.11
CA THR A 3 -22.01 -6.94 8.23
C THR A 3 -21.59 -7.22 9.67
N ALA A 4 -21.32 -8.48 10.01
CA ALA A 4 -20.93 -8.90 11.36
C ALA A 4 -19.55 -8.40 11.80
N VAL A 5 -18.69 -8.02 10.86
CA VAL A 5 -17.32 -7.56 11.12
C VAL A 5 -17.17 -6.16 10.54
N PRO A 6 -16.55 -5.21 11.27
CA PRO A 6 -16.30 -3.86 10.78
C PRO A 6 -15.31 -3.85 9.61
N GLY A 7 -15.24 -2.69 8.93
CA GLY A 7 -14.22 -2.40 7.94
C GLY A 7 -14.71 -2.41 6.49
N GLY A 8 -15.84 -3.05 6.17
CA GLY A 8 -16.41 -3.01 4.82
C GLY A 8 -15.39 -3.28 3.71
N ALA A 9 -15.19 -2.30 2.81
CA ALA A 9 -14.26 -2.36 1.68
C ALA A 9 -12.76 -2.14 2.06
N VAL A 10 -12.43 -2.05 3.35
CA VAL A 10 -11.04 -1.94 3.84
C VAL A 10 -10.65 -3.12 4.75
N ARG A 11 -11.42 -4.21 4.70
CA ARG A 11 -11.22 -5.40 5.54
C ARG A 11 -10.05 -6.25 5.05
N SER A 12 -9.29 -6.82 5.98
CA SER A 12 -8.22 -7.78 5.72
C SER A 12 -8.53 -9.15 6.32
N ALA A 13 -7.99 -10.23 5.75
CA ALA A 13 -8.09 -11.60 6.27
C ALA A 13 -6.95 -12.49 5.73
N GLU A 14 -6.61 -13.55 6.46
CA GLU A 14 -5.67 -14.59 6.00
C GLU A 14 -6.38 -15.57 5.07
N VAL A 15 -6.36 -15.28 3.76
CA VAL A 15 -7.05 -16.11 2.75
C VAL A 15 -6.08 -16.86 1.83
N THR A 16 -4.82 -16.42 1.76
CA THR A 16 -3.80 -17.02 0.89
C THR A 16 -3.04 -18.14 1.58
N ALA A 17 -2.51 -17.90 2.78
CA ALA A 17 -1.75 -18.86 3.58
C ALA A 17 -1.69 -18.42 5.06
N PRO A 18 -1.46 -19.33 6.01
CA PRO A 18 -1.29 -18.98 7.42
C PRO A 18 -0.17 -17.95 7.62
N GLY A 19 -0.47 -16.88 8.37
CA GLY A 19 0.46 -15.77 8.61
C GLY A 19 0.56 -14.73 7.48
N TYR A 20 -0.22 -14.87 6.40
CA TYR A 20 -0.29 -13.90 5.30
C TYR A 20 -1.62 -13.17 5.33
N LEU A 21 -1.62 -11.97 5.91
CA LEU A 21 -2.79 -11.10 5.94
C LEU A 21 -2.93 -10.39 4.58
N SER A 22 -4.09 -10.56 3.94
CA SER A 22 -4.42 -9.92 2.66
C SER A 22 -5.55 -8.92 2.83
N ASP A 23 -5.44 -7.77 2.18
CA ASP A 23 -6.58 -6.87 2.01
C ASP A 23 -7.57 -7.48 1.03
N LEU A 24 -8.83 -7.63 1.44
CA LEU A 24 -9.85 -8.29 0.64
C LEU A 24 -10.37 -7.42 -0.50
N TYR A 25 -10.21 -6.10 -0.39
CA TYR A 25 -10.72 -5.13 -1.35
C TYR A 25 -9.72 -3.98 -1.55
N SER A 26 -9.94 -2.81 -0.93
CA SER A 26 -9.07 -1.64 -1.09
C SER A 26 -7.85 -1.74 -0.17
N SER A 27 -6.68 -1.37 -0.71
CA SER A 27 -5.39 -1.41 0.00
C SER A 27 -4.48 -0.21 -0.30
N PHE A 28 -4.90 0.69 -1.19
CA PHE A 28 -4.11 1.85 -1.63
C PHE A 28 -4.87 3.15 -1.37
N TYR A 29 -4.33 3.99 -0.47
CA TYR A 29 -5.02 5.20 0.00
C TYR A 29 -4.16 6.47 -0.12
N PRO A 30 -3.65 6.84 -1.32
CA PRO A 30 -2.80 8.02 -1.49
C PRO A 30 -3.52 9.33 -1.11
N LEU A 31 -4.81 9.44 -1.44
CA LEU A 31 -5.63 10.60 -1.06
C LEU A 31 -5.89 10.63 0.44
N GLY A 32 -5.98 9.45 1.08
CA GLY A 32 -6.12 9.36 2.53
C GLY A 32 -4.86 9.85 3.24
N TYR A 33 -3.70 9.41 2.77
CA TYR A 33 -2.39 9.82 3.27
C TYR A 33 -2.15 11.34 3.13
N ALA A 34 -2.52 11.91 1.98
CA ALA A 34 -2.31 13.34 1.70
C ALA A 34 -3.43 14.26 2.25
N SER A 35 -4.49 13.72 2.85
CA SER A 35 -5.65 14.51 3.27
C SER A 35 -5.39 15.28 4.57
N PRO A 36 -5.56 16.62 4.59
CA PRO A 36 -5.46 17.39 5.83
C PRO A 36 -6.60 17.07 6.81
N VAL A 37 -7.77 16.67 6.30
CA VAL A 37 -8.93 16.30 7.15
C VAL A 37 -8.62 15.01 7.90
N LEU A 38 -8.13 13.98 7.21
CA LEU A 38 -7.76 12.71 7.88
C LEU A 38 -6.49 12.86 8.73
N GLY A 39 -5.54 13.69 8.30
CA GLY A 39 -4.38 14.04 9.11
C GLY A 39 -4.76 14.70 10.43
N GLY A 40 -5.80 15.55 10.43
CA GLY A 40 -6.32 16.21 11.63
C GLY A 40 -6.97 15.27 12.66
N LEU A 41 -7.25 14.02 12.31
CA LEU A 41 -7.79 13.01 13.25
C LEU A 41 -6.71 12.40 14.15
N ASP A 42 -5.43 12.61 13.85
CA ASP A 42 -4.27 12.12 14.62
C ASP A 42 -4.35 10.61 14.94
N LEU A 43 -4.77 9.83 13.94
CA LEU A 43 -4.97 8.37 14.07
C LEU A 43 -3.67 7.60 14.37
N GLY A 44 -2.51 8.23 14.21
CA GLY A 44 -1.23 7.69 14.65
C GLY A 44 -1.22 7.38 16.15
N ARG A 45 -1.91 8.18 16.97
CA ARG A 45 -2.10 7.91 18.41
C ARG A 45 -2.91 6.65 18.70
N HIS A 46 -3.70 6.21 17.72
CA HIS A 46 -4.51 5.01 17.77
C HIS A 46 -3.85 3.81 17.05
N GLY A 47 -2.57 3.94 16.69
CA GLY A 47 -1.77 2.87 16.10
C GLY A 47 -1.78 2.81 14.58
N LEU A 48 -2.40 3.77 13.88
CA LEU A 48 -2.30 3.85 12.42
C LEU A 48 -0.85 4.15 12.01
N SER A 49 -0.29 3.30 11.14
CA SER A 49 1.00 3.55 10.48
C SER A 49 0.85 3.41 8.98
N TRP A 50 1.36 4.39 8.23
CA TRP A 50 1.42 4.31 6.78
C TRP A 50 2.63 3.47 6.36
N ARG A 51 2.41 2.57 5.41
CA ARG A 51 3.44 1.69 4.86
C ARG A 51 3.60 1.95 3.38
N HIS A 52 4.83 1.86 2.91
CA HIS A 52 5.18 1.99 1.51
C HIS A 52 5.99 0.76 1.12
N ALA A 53 5.66 0.16 -0.02
CA ALA A 53 6.55 -0.79 -0.65
C ALA A 53 7.87 -0.07 -1.01
N PRO A 54 9.03 -0.75 -0.94
CA PRO A 54 10.29 -0.19 -1.41
C PRO A 54 10.17 0.29 -2.86
N ASP A 55 9.72 -0.62 -3.73
CA ASP A 55 9.37 -0.36 -5.13
C ASP A 55 7.84 -0.40 -5.27
N VAL A 56 7.22 0.74 -5.54
CA VAL A 56 5.75 0.89 -5.56
C VAL A 56 5.12 0.45 -6.88
N LEU A 57 5.95 0.28 -7.91
CA LEU A 57 5.57 -0.24 -9.21
C LEU A 57 6.79 -0.88 -9.86
N ALA A 58 6.60 -2.00 -10.56
CA ALA A 58 7.59 -2.59 -11.44
C ALA A 58 6.99 -2.85 -12.81
N HIS A 59 7.69 -2.46 -13.87
CA HIS A 59 7.38 -2.78 -15.24
C HIS A 59 8.44 -3.74 -15.78
N LEU A 60 8.05 -4.97 -16.09
CA LEU A 60 8.94 -5.98 -16.65
C LEU A 60 9.16 -5.73 -18.13
N LEU A 61 10.43 -5.71 -18.54
CA LEU A 61 10.86 -5.58 -19.93
C LEU A 61 11.00 -6.97 -20.58
N PRO A 62 10.91 -7.06 -21.93
CA PRO A 62 11.03 -8.34 -22.64
C PRO A 62 12.36 -9.08 -22.43
N ASP A 63 13.42 -8.37 -22.03
CA ASP A 63 14.75 -8.93 -21.75
C ASP A 63 14.92 -9.41 -20.30
N GLY A 64 13.85 -9.35 -19.49
CA GLY A 64 13.83 -9.80 -18.10
C GLY A 64 14.28 -8.76 -17.07
N ARG A 65 14.69 -7.57 -17.50
CA ARG A 65 14.92 -6.43 -16.58
C ARG A 65 13.59 -5.82 -16.12
N SER A 66 13.65 -4.94 -15.14
CA SER A 66 12.50 -4.18 -14.67
C SER A 66 12.83 -2.71 -14.43
N ALA A 67 12.01 -1.82 -15.00
CA ALA A 67 11.96 -0.44 -14.54
C ALA A 67 11.07 -0.39 -13.28
N VAL A 68 11.52 0.30 -12.23
CA VAL A 68 10.75 0.43 -10.99
C VAL A 68 10.46 1.88 -10.66
N ILE A 69 9.38 2.13 -9.92
CA ILE A 69 9.16 3.41 -9.24
C ILE A 69 9.55 3.20 -7.78
N ASN A 70 10.60 3.88 -7.36
CA ASN A 70 11.05 3.92 -5.98
C ASN A 70 10.84 5.31 -5.38
N ARG A 71 10.76 5.41 -4.05
CA ARG A 71 10.73 6.72 -3.37
C ARG A 71 12.07 7.45 -3.44
N ASP A 72 13.15 6.72 -3.65
CA ASP A 72 14.46 7.24 -4.01
C ASP A 72 14.55 7.43 -5.55
N PRO A 73 14.68 8.68 -6.03
CA PRO A 73 14.77 8.95 -7.46
C PRO A 73 16.02 8.34 -8.11
N ASP A 74 17.12 8.18 -7.38
CA ASP A 74 18.36 7.60 -7.92
C ASP A 74 18.17 6.10 -8.19
N VAL A 75 17.43 5.39 -7.33
CA VAL A 75 17.04 3.99 -7.56
C VAL A 75 16.12 3.86 -8.77
N THR A 76 15.17 4.78 -8.92
CA THR A 76 14.29 4.83 -10.10
C THR A 76 15.10 5.01 -11.38
N ALA A 77 16.02 5.98 -11.40
CA ALA A 77 16.86 6.26 -12.57
C ALA A 77 17.76 5.08 -12.93
N ALA A 78 18.43 4.48 -11.94
CA ALA A 78 19.30 3.32 -12.14
C ALA A 78 18.55 2.10 -12.70
N SER A 79 17.25 1.96 -12.44
CA SER A 79 16.44 0.85 -12.98
C SER A 79 16.15 0.94 -14.48
N LEU A 80 16.45 2.09 -15.10
CA LEU A 80 16.20 2.33 -16.53
C LEU A 80 17.41 2.01 -17.43
N GLU A 81 18.59 1.80 -16.84
CA GLU A 81 19.82 1.44 -17.55
C GLU A 81 19.84 -0.04 -17.98
#